data_AF-A0A8I2FR85-F1
#
_entry.id   AF-A0A8I2FR85-F1
#
_cell.length_a   1.000
_cell.length_b   1.000
_cell.length_c   1.000
_cell.angle_alpha   90.00
_cell.angle_beta   90.00
_cell.angle_gamma   90.00
#
_symmetry.space_group_name_H-M   'P 1'
#
loop_
_entity.id
_entity.type
_entity.pdbx_description
1 polymer ?
#
loop_
_entity_poly.entity_id
_entity_poly.type
_entity_poly.pdbx_seq_one_letter_code
_entity_poly.pdbx_strand_id
1 'polypeptide(L)' 'MHAVAEGHTQTVRALLERGADPNVESKRGSSIIGFAQSKGFTEIVELLEEAQTGQ' A
#
# COMPACT_ATOMS: atom_id res chain seq x y z
N MET A 1 -3.86 -1.14 -6.10
CA MET A 1 -2.49 -1.03 -6.65
C MET A 1 -2.21 0.24 -7.44
N HIS A 2 -3.09 0.72 -8.33
CA HIS A 2 -2.81 1.95 -9.08
C HIS A 2 -2.41 3.13 -8.19
N ALA A 3 -3.16 3.39 -7.12
CA ALA A 3 -2.84 4.47 -6.16
C ALA A 3 -1.41 4.38 -5.58
N VAL A 4 -0.91 3.18 -5.30
CA VAL A 4 0.45 2.99 -4.75
C VAL A 4 1.51 3.15 -5.84
N ALA A 5 1.24 2.62 -7.05
CA ALA A 5 2.16 2.74 -8.18
C ALA A 5 2.34 4.20 -8.64
N GLU A 6 1.31 5.03 -8.47
CA GLU A 6 1.30 6.46 -8.80
C GLU A 6 1.80 7.35 -7.65
N GLY A 7 2.04 6.81 -6.45
CA GLY A 7 2.47 7.61 -5.30
C GLY A 7 1.33 8.43 -4.66
N HIS A 8 0.07 8.04 -4.88
CA HIS A 8 -1.11 8.73 -4.36
C HIS A 8 -1.39 8.37 -2.90
N THR A 9 -0.55 8.85 -1.97
CA THR A 9 -0.65 8.58 -0.53
C THR A 9 -2.05 8.82 0.04
N GLN A 10 -2.71 9.93 -0.33
CA GLN A 10 -4.07 10.24 0.14
C GLN A 10 -5.10 9.19 -0.31
N THR A 11 -4.99 8.72 -1.55
CA THR A 11 -5.86 7.67 -2.08
C THR A 11 -5.60 6.33 -1.40
N VAL A 12 -4.34 6.01 -1.10
CA VAL A 12 -3.98 4.81 -0.33
C VAL A 12 -4.60 4.87 1.06
N ARG A 13 -4.47 5.99 1.77
CA ARG A 13 -5.07 6.18 3.09
C ARG A 13 -6.59 6.02 3.04
N ALA A 14 -7.27 6.67 2.09
CA ALA A 14 -8.73 6.56 1.94
C ALA A 14 -9.20 5.13 1.58
N LEU A 15 -8.37 4.34 0.90
CA LEU A 15 -8.62 2.92 0.63
C LEU A 15 -8.48 2.10 1.92
N LEU A 16 -7.40 2.31 2.68
CA LEU A 16 -7.17 1.62 3.95
C LEU A 16 -8.27 1.93 4.98
N GLU A 17 -8.70 3.19 5.08
CA GLU A 17 -9.84 3.60 5.92
C GLU A 17 -11.17 2.95 5.51
N ARG A 18 -11.30 2.55 4.24
CA ARG A 18 -12.44 1.80 3.73
C ARG A 18 -12.34 0.30 3.98
N GLY A 19 -11.32 -0.16 4.71
CA GLY A 19 -11.04 -1.58 4.94
C GLY A 19 -10.43 -2.28 3.73
N ALA A 20 -9.75 -1.55 2.84
CA ALA A 20 -8.99 -2.19 1.79
C ALA A 20 -7.86 -3.02 2.40
N ASP A 21 -7.74 -4.27 1.99
CA ASP A 21 -6.65 -5.13 2.41
C ASP A 21 -5.30 -4.50 2.01
N PRO A 22 -4.37 -4.24 2.94
CA PRO A 22 -3.02 -3.78 2.61
C PRO A 22 -2.15 -4.93 2.07
N ASN A 23 -2.62 -6.18 2.19
CA ASN A 23 -1.87 -7.38 1.82
C ASN A 23 -2.17 -7.86 0.39
N VAL A 24 -2.70 -6.98 -0.47
CA VAL A 24 -3.04 -7.35 -1.86
C VAL A 24 -1.77 -7.63 -2.65
N GLU A 25 -1.70 -8.83 -3.20
CA GLU A 25 -0.63 -9.26 -4.09
C GLU A 25 -1.02 -9.08 -5.55
N SER A 26 -0.06 -8.68 -6.38
CA SER A 26 -0.27 -8.54 -7.81
C SER A 26 -0.33 -9.92 -8.46
N LYS A 27 -0.88 -10.03 -9.67
CA LYS A 27 -0.88 -11.28 -10.45
C LYS A 27 0.53 -11.86 -10.67
N ARG A 28 1.58 -11.07 -10.45
CA ARG A 28 2.99 -11.45 -10.54
C ARG A 28 3.60 -11.88 -9.19
N GLY A 29 2.80 -12.01 -8.13
CA GLY A 29 3.26 -12.31 -6.77
C GLY A 29 3.98 -11.15 -6.09
N SER A 30 3.84 -9.93 -6.61
CA SER A 30 4.45 -8.74 -6.02
C SER A 30 3.47 -8.10 -5.04
N SER A 31 3.81 -8.11 -3.76
CA SER A 31 3.01 -7.42 -2.73
C SER A 31 3.03 -5.91 -2.97
N ILE A 32 1.91 -5.25 -2.67
CA ILE A 32 1.73 -3.81 -2.87
C ILE A 32 2.78 -2.98 -2.08
N ILE A 33 3.21 -3.48 -0.92
CA ILE A 33 4.28 -2.90 -0.09
C ILE A 33 5.63 -2.99 -0.83
N GLY A 34 5.93 -4.14 -1.43
CA GLY A 34 7.17 -4.30 -2.21
C GLY A 34 7.23 -3.33 -3.40
N PHE A 35 6.08 -2.98 -3.97
CA PHE A 35 5.99 -1.98 -5.02
C PHE A 35 6.27 -0.56 -4.50
N ALA A 36 5.69 -0.20 -3.34
CA ALA A 36 5.93 1.07 -2.67
C ALA A 36 7.41 1.22 -2.25
N GLN A 37 8.01 0.17 -1.68
CA GLN A 37 9.43 0.11 -1.33
C GLN A 37 10.33 0.29 -2.57
N SER A 38 10.04 -0.43 -3.66
CA SER A 38 10.83 -0.32 -4.90
C SER A 38 10.75 1.08 -5.53
N LYS A 39 9.68 1.83 -5.26
CA LYS A 39 9.51 3.21 -5.72
C LYS A 39 10.10 4.25 -4.75
N GLY A 40 10.46 3.84 -3.53
CA GLY A 40 10.90 4.76 -2.47
C GLY A 40 9.74 5.56 -1.86
N PHE A 41 8.51 5.07 -1.94
CA PHE A 41 7.34 5.72 -1.34
C PHE A 41 7.23 5.35 0.14
N THR A 42 8.17 5.82 0.95
CA THR A 42 8.25 5.49 2.39
C THR A 42 6.94 5.74 3.12
N GLU A 43 6.28 6.88 2.88
CA GLU A 43 5.02 7.20 3.55
C GLU A 43 3.87 6.23 3.19
N ILE A 44 3.89 5.69 1.96
CA ILE A 44 2.93 4.66 1.55
C ILE A 44 3.28 3.30 2.17
N VAL A 45 4.56 2.98 2.27
CA VAL A 45 5.04 1.77 2.95
C VAL A 45 4.59 1.79 4.41
N GLU A 46 4.82 2.89 5.12
CA GLU A 46 4.43 3.06 6.52
C GLU A 46 2.91 2.91 6.68
N LEU A 47 2.10 3.59 5.88
CA LEU A 47 0.63 3.45 5.92
C LEU A 47 0.16 2.01 5.70
N LEU A 48 0.79 1.28 4.77
CA LEU A 48 0.43 -0.11 4.47
C LEU A 48 0.88 -1.06 5.59
N GLU A 49 2.06 -0.85 6.17
CA GLU A 49 2.56 -1.63 7.31
C GLU A 49 1.73 -1.39 8.58
N GLU A 50 1.35 -0.14 8.87
CA GLU A 50 0.43 0.19 9.96
C GLU A 50 -0.92 -0.51 9.76
N ALA A 51 -1.47 -0.48 8.54
CA ALA A 51 -2.72 -1.17 8.25
C ALA A 51 -2.59 -2.71 8.31
N GLN A 52 -1.42 -3.27 8.00
CA GLN A 52 -1.17 -4.71 8.04
C GLN A 52 -0.94 -5.22 9.46
N THR A 53 -0.36 -4.39 10.32
CA THR A 53 0.00 -4.75 11.70
C THR A 53 -1.11 -4.48 12.71
N GLY A 54 -2.21 -3.83 12.28
CA GLY A 54 -3.51 -3.78 12.95
C GLY A 54 -3.46 -3.95 14.47
N GLN A 55 -3.10 -2.87 15.18
CA GLN A 55 -3.48 -2.69 16.59
C GLN A 55 -4.98 -2.36 16.70
#